data_AF-A0A969XC63-F1
#
_entry.id   AF-A0A969XC63-F1
#
_cell.length_a   1.000
_cell.length_b   1.000
_cell.length_c   1.000
_cell.angle_alpha   90.00
_cell.angle_beta   90.00
_cell.angle_gamma   90.00
#
_symmetry.space_group_name_H-M   'P 1'
#
loop_
_entity.id
_entity.type
_entity.pdbx_description
1 polymer ?
#
loop_
_entity_poly.entity_id
_entity_poly.type
_entity_poly.pdbx_seq_one_letter_code
_entity_poly.pdbx_strand_id
1 'polypeptide(L)'
;MKKQVGLALVLLVLSAGAQAQVFKCVDGKGGVTFSQVPCAGQAAEKVEVRNNEIGGQFATDQQVTDNKLRREVERDIRKIDRALADAPKGACKPLSDTEVRTMVVRHQVVPGMKMQDVFKAWGRPDSVNGRQHVWWFGSLKGSYVYAEGGCVESMSGPGYRGGKFIR
;
A
#
# COMPACT_ATOMS: atom_id res chain seq x y z
N MET A 1 2.21 18.51 59.51
CA MET A 1 1.73 17.47 58.56
C MET A 1 2.43 17.47 57.20
N LYS A 2 2.88 18.63 56.66
CA LYS A 2 3.54 18.71 55.34
C LYS A 2 4.94 18.05 55.22
N LYS A 3 5.68 17.87 56.33
CA LYS A 3 7.02 17.23 56.32
C LYS A 3 6.99 15.70 56.21
N GLN A 4 5.88 15.05 56.56
CA GLN A 4 5.73 13.59 56.52
C GLN A 4 5.45 13.07 55.10
N VAL A 5 4.78 13.87 54.27
CA VAL A 5 4.43 13.50 52.88
C VAL A 5 5.67 13.52 51.95
N GLY A 6 6.64 14.40 52.21
CA GLY A 6 7.88 14.45 51.43
C GLY A 6 8.78 13.23 51.63
N LEU A 7 8.83 12.69 52.86
CA LEU A 7 9.66 11.52 53.17
C LEU A 7 9.11 10.23 52.56
N ALA A 8 7.78 10.07 52.53
CA ALA A 8 7.12 8.93 51.92
C ALA A 8 7.31 8.89 50.38
N LEU A 9 7.35 10.05 49.72
CA LEU A 9 7.55 10.15 48.27
C LEU A 9 9.00 9.81 47.86
N VAL A 10 9.99 10.15 48.69
CA VAL A 10 11.41 9.84 48.43
C VAL A 10 11.69 8.34 48.56
N LEU A 11 11.05 7.66 49.52
CA LEU A 11 11.19 6.20 49.70
C LEU A 11 10.60 5.39 48.54
N LEU A 12 9.61 5.92 47.82
CA LEU A 12 8.98 5.27 46.67
C LEU A 12 9.81 5.34 45.38
N VAL A 13 10.75 6.30 45.27
CA VAL A 13 11.62 6.45 44.08
C VAL A 13 12.84 5.53 44.15
N LEU A 14 13.27 5.12 45.35
CA LEU A 14 14.42 4.21 45.52
C LEU A 14 14.15 2.75 45.13
N SER A 15 12.89 2.34 44.90
CA SER A 15 12.57 0.97 44.45
C SER A 15 12.66 0.78 42.93
N ALA A 16 12.95 1.84 42.18
CA ALA A 16 13.06 1.81 40.73
C ALA A 16 14.46 1.33 40.27
N GLY A 17 14.76 0.04 40.45
CA GLY A 17 16.07 -0.48 40.08
C GLY A 17 16.24 -2.00 40.07
N ALA A 18 15.17 -2.79 40.03
CA ALA A 18 15.28 -4.24 39.81
C ALA A 18 15.39 -4.54 38.30
N GLN A 19 16.54 -4.24 37.71
CA GLN A 19 16.90 -4.78 36.40
C GLN A 19 17.15 -6.28 36.59
N ALA A 20 16.35 -7.14 35.95
CA ALA A 20 16.50 -8.60 36.00
C ALA A 20 17.77 -9.04 35.25
N GLN A 21 18.94 -8.81 35.84
CA GLN A 21 20.22 -9.29 35.35
C GLN A 21 20.60 -10.49 36.21
N VAL A 22 20.77 -11.66 35.58
CA VAL A 22 21.15 -12.90 36.27
C VAL A 22 22.67 -13.02 36.23
N PHE A 23 23.29 -13.00 37.41
CA PHE A 23 24.72 -13.14 37.59
C PHE A 23 25.06 -14.55 38.05
N LYS A 24 26.12 -15.12 37.50
CA LYS A 24 26.70 -16.39 37.96
C LYS A 24 27.72 -16.08 39.06
N CYS A 25 27.43 -16.50 40.29
CA CYS A 25 28.35 -16.39 41.42
C CYS A 25 29.04 -17.73 41.65
N VAL A 26 30.37 -17.72 41.80
CA VAL A 26 31.15 -18.89 42.22
C VAL A 26 31.54 -18.67 43.68
N ASP A 27 31.14 -19.56 44.57
CA ASP A 27 31.62 -19.55 45.95
C ASP A 27 33.06 -20.08 46.02
N GLY A 28 33.84 -19.69 47.04
CA GLY A 28 35.25 -20.10 47.22
C GLY A 28 35.48 -21.61 47.36
N LYS A 29 34.42 -22.42 47.35
CA LYS A 29 34.41 -23.89 47.33
C LYS A 29 33.97 -24.50 45.99
N GLY A 30 33.82 -23.68 44.93
CA GLY A 30 33.46 -24.13 43.58
C GLY A 30 31.95 -24.36 43.34
N GLY A 31 31.08 -23.97 44.29
CA GLY A 31 29.64 -24.01 44.11
C GLY A 31 29.16 -22.85 43.24
N VAL A 32 28.38 -23.14 42.19
CA VAL A 32 27.78 -22.12 41.32
C VAL A 32 26.36 -21.80 41.78
N THR A 33 26.11 -20.52 42.08
CA THR A 33 24.79 -20.02 42.48
C THR A 33 24.40 -18.86 41.58
N PHE A 34 23.16 -18.83 41.11
CA PHE A 34 22.64 -17.74 40.28
C PHE A 34 21.88 -16.74 41.14
N SER A 35 22.22 -15.46 41.02
CA SER A 35 21.60 -14.38 41.78
C SER A 35 21.16 -13.24 40.88
N GLN A 36 20.11 -12.54 41.28
CA GLN A 36 19.61 -11.33 40.61
C GLN A 36 20.30 -10.05 41.13
N VAL A 37 21.23 -10.20 42.07
CA VAL A 37 22.05 -9.14 42.67
C VAL A 37 23.53 -9.49 42.43
N PRO A 38 24.40 -8.50 42.12
CA PRO A 38 25.84 -8.75 41.92
C PRO A 38 26.46 -9.43 43.15
N CYS A 39 27.31 -10.44 42.90
CA CYS A 39 27.94 -11.24 43.93
C CYS A 39 28.85 -10.36 44.80
N ALA A 40 28.67 -10.39 46.12
CA ALA A 40 29.53 -9.65 47.04
C ALA A 40 30.93 -10.29 47.05
N GLY A 41 31.90 -9.66 46.38
CA GLY A 41 33.32 -9.97 46.53
C GLY A 41 33.95 -10.91 45.49
N GLN A 42 33.25 -11.36 44.45
CA GLN A 42 33.87 -12.07 43.31
C GLN A 42 33.28 -11.69 41.95
N ALA A 43 34.07 -11.92 40.89
CA ALA A 43 33.79 -11.53 39.52
C ALA A 43 32.42 -12.04 39.05
N ALA A 44 31.45 -11.13 38.96
CA ALA A 44 30.10 -11.41 38.51
C ALA A 44 30.10 -11.51 36.98
N GLU A 45 29.98 -12.72 36.44
CA GLU A 45 29.78 -12.93 35.01
C GLU A 45 28.29 -12.77 34.68
N LYS A 46 27.99 -11.80 33.80
CA LYS A 46 26.63 -11.53 33.34
C LYS A 46 26.22 -12.59 32.32
N VAL A 47 25.17 -13.36 32.64
CA VAL A 47 24.65 -14.37 31.73
C VAL A 47 23.59 -13.75 30.82
N GLU A 48 23.83 -13.76 29.51
CA GLU A 48 22.81 -13.40 28.52
C GLU A 48 21.82 -14.55 28.37
N VAL A 49 20.64 -14.41 28.97
CA VAL A 49 19.52 -15.33 28.78
C VAL A 49 18.94 -15.07 27.39
N ARG A 50 19.22 -15.96 26.42
CA ARG A 50 18.59 -15.91 25.10
C ARG A 50 17.11 -16.23 25.24
N ASN A 51 16.26 -15.38 24.67
CA ASN A 51 14.83 -15.66 24.60
C ASN A 51 14.62 -16.90 23.71
N ASN A 52 14.24 -18.01 24.34
CA ASN A 52 13.80 -19.20 23.63
C ASN A 52 12.28 -19.17 23.60
N GLU A 53 11.71 -18.72 22.49
CA GLU A 53 10.28 -18.82 22.24
C GLU A 53 9.92 -20.30 22.04
N ILE A 54 9.80 -21.05 23.14
CA ILE A 54 9.24 -22.40 23.14
C ILE A 54 7.72 -22.23 22.99
N GLY A 55 7.29 -22.04 21.76
CA GLY A 55 5.89 -21.88 21.39
C GLY A 55 5.71 -22.17 19.92
N GLY A 56 5.53 -23.45 19.58
CA GLY A 56 5.16 -23.85 18.21
C GLY A 56 3.74 -23.37 17.88
N GLN A 57 3.52 -22.96 16.63
CA GLN A 57 2.17 -22.75 16.13
C GLN A 57 1.50 -24.12 15.92
N PHE A 58 0.25 -24.28 16.33
CA PHE A 58 -0.57 -25.47 16.02
C PHE A 58 -0.98 -25.56 14.54
N ALA A 59 -0.38 -24.73 13.68
CA ALA A 59 -0.66 -24.71 12.25
C ALA A 59 0.20 -25.75 11.54
N THR A 60 -0.40 -26.48 10.61
CA THR A 60 0.35 -27.35 9.68
C THR A 60 1.31 -26.52 8.83
N ASP A 61 2.42 -27.10 8.37
CA ASP A 61 3.40 -26.41 7.50
C ASP A 61 2.74 -25.77 6.26
N GLN A 62 1.69 -26.41 5.76
CA GLN A 62 0.88 -25.91 4.65
C GLN A 62 0.09 -24.65 5.03
N GLN A 63 -0.55 -24.64 6.20
CA GLN A 63 -1.23 -23.45 6.72
C GLN A 63 -0.27 -22.28 6.97
N VAL A 64 0.96 -22.54 7.42
CA VAL A 64 1.98 -21.50 7.60
C VAL A 64 2.36 -20.89 6.25
N THR A 65 2.57 -21.73 5.24
CA THR A 65 2.93 -21.31 3.88
C THR A 65 1.81 -20.52 3.20
N ASP A 66 0.57 -20.99 3.30
CA ASP A 66 -0.60 -20.32 2.73
C ASP A 66 -0.84 -18.95 3.36
N ASN A 67 -0.70 -18.86 4.70
CA ASN A 67 -0.81 -17.59 5.40
C ASN A 67 0.29 -16.61 4.99
N LYS A 68 1.52 -17.10 4.74
CA LYS A 68 2.63 -16.28 4.27
C LYS A 68 2.38 -15.76 2.86
N LEU A 69 1.96 -16.65 1.94
CA LEU A 69 1.64 -16.29 0.56
C LEU A 69 0.49 -15.27 0.50
N ARG A 70 -0.58 -15.50 1.27
CA ARG A 70 -1.72 -14.57 1.35
C ARG A 70 -1.28 -13.18 1.82
N ARG A 71 -0.44 -13.09 2.85
CA ARG A 71 0.10 -11.80 3.34
C ARG A 71 1.00 -11.12 2.31
N GLU A 72 1.67 -11.87 1.46
CA GLU A 72 2.49 -11.35 0.37
C GLU A 72 1.62 -10.78 -0.76
N VAL A 73 0.66 -11.57 -1.25
CA VAL A 73 -0.31 -11.13 -2.26
C VAL A 73 -1.06 -9.87 -1.82
N GLU A 74 -1.55 -9.84 -0.58
CA GLU A 74 -2.22 -8.65 -0.04
C GLU A 74 -1.29 -7.42 0.05
N ARG A 75 0.01 -7.62 0.33
CA ARG A 75 0.98 -6.52 0.32
C ARG A 75 1.21 -5.99 -1.09
N ASP A 76 1.28 -6.87 -2.08
CA ASP A 76 1.54 -6.47 -3.46
C ASP A 76 0.33 -5.77 -4.07
N ILE A 77 -0.89 -6.23 -3.80
CA ILE A 77 -2.13 -5.53 -4.17
C ILE A 77 -2.10 -4.10 -3.60
N ARG A 78 -1.79 -3.93 -2.32
CA ARG A 78 -1.69 -2.60 -1.68
C ARG A 78 -0.59 -1.70 -2.25
N LYS A 79 0.45 -2.26 -2.87
CA LYS A 79 1.48 -1.47 -3.58
C LYS A 79 0.97 -1.04 -4.95
N ILE A 80 0.30 -1.93 -5.67
CA ILE A 80 -0.32 -1.64 -6.97
C ILE A 80 -1.37 -0.55 -6.81
N ASP A 81 -2.26 -0.65 -5.82
CA ASP A 81 -3.29 0.36 -5.58
C ASP A 81 -2.70 1.74 -5.27
N ARG A 82 -1.60 1.77 -4.49
CA ARG A 82 -0.87 3.01 -4.22
C ARG A 82 -0.19 3.56 -5.47
N ALA A 83 0.45 2.71 -6.26
CA ALA A 83 1.06 3.12 -7.53
C ALA A 83 0.01 3.64 -8.54
N LEU A 84 -1.22 3.10 -8.52
CA LEU A 84 -2.34 3.59 -9.32
C LEU A 84 -2.92 4.91 -8.78
N ALA A 85 -2.95 5.10 -7.47
CA ALA A 85 -3.41 6.35 -6.84
C ALA A 85 -2.40 7.50 -7.03
N ASP A 86 -1.10 7.18 -6.99
CA ASP A 86 0.00 8.11 -7.20
C ASP A 86 0.35 8.31 -8.69
N ALA A 87 -0.28 7.55 -9.58
CA ALA A 87 -0.15 7.75 -11.01
C ALA A 87 -0.63 9.16 -11.37
N PRO A 88 0.17 9.94 -12.11
CA PRO A 88 -0.17 11.31 -12.41
C PRO A 88 -1.50 11.37 -13.15
N LYS A 89 -2.45 12.18 -12.65
CA LYS A 89 -3.76 12.46 -13.28
C LYS A 89 -3.66 13.06 -14.69
N GLY A 90 -2.46 13.22 -15.24
CA GLY A 90 -2.17 13.65 -16.61
C GLY A 90 -1.74 12.53 -17.56
N ALA A 91 -1.55 11.29 -17.07
CA ALA A 91 -1.39 10.14 -17.95
C ALA A 91 -2.76 9.54 -18.22
N CYS A 92 -3.22 9.58 -19.47
CA CYS A 92 -4.43 8.89 -19.90
C CYS A 92 -4.43 7.44 -19.39
N LYS A 93 -5.61 6.85 -19.19
CA LYS A 93 -5.73 5.46 -18.72
C LYS A 93 -4.79 4.56 -19.54
N PRO A 94 -3.93 3.75 -18.91
CA PRO A 94 -3.01 2.88 -19.64
C PRO A 94 -3.83 1.81 -20.36
N LEU A 95 -4.09 2.03 -21.64
CA LEU A 95 -4.64 1.06 -22.57
C LEU A 95 -3.46 0.38 -23.28
N SER A 96 -3.54 -0.94 -23.48
CA SER A 96 -2.51 -1.64 -24.25
C SER A 96 -2.59 -1.27 -25.73
N ASP A 97 -1.46 -1.30 -26.46
CA ASP A 97 -1.42 -0.97 -27.89
C ASP A 97 -2.40 -1.82 -28.72
N THR A 98 -2.57 -3.09 -28.36
CA THR A 98 -3.53 -4.01 -28.99
C THR A 98 -4.98 -3.58 -28.74
N GLU A 99 -5.29 -3.14 -27.52
CA GLU A 99 -6.63 -2.69 -27.15
C GLU A 99 -6.97 -1.37 -27.84
N VAL A 100 -6.04 -0.42 -27.86
CA VAL A 100 -6.16 0.84 -28.62
C VAL A 100 -6.41 0.55 -30.10
N ARG A 101 -5.58 -0.28 -30.74
CA ARG A 101 -5.75 -0.65 -32.15
C ARG A 101 -7.11 -1.29 -32.42
N THR A 102 -7.54 -2.20 -31.55
CA THR A 102 -8.84 -2.87 -31.68
C THR A 102 -9.98 -1.86 -31.61
N MET A 103 -9.92 -0.91 -30.68
CA MET A 103 -10.93 0.15 -30.56
C MET A 103 -10.91 1.10 -31.74
N VAL A 104 -9.74 1.54 -32.21
CA VAL A 104 -9.60 2.40 -33.40
C VAL A 104 -10.21 1.73 -34.63
N VAL A 105 -9.90 0.47 -34.90
CA VAL A 105 -10.48 -0.29 -36.03
C VAL A 105 -12.00 -0.44 -35.88
N ARG A 106 -12.48 -0.66 -34.66
CA ARG A 106 -13.91 -0.73 -34.35
C ARG A 106 -14.58 0.65 -34.34
N HIS A 107 -13.84 1.74 -34.52
CA HIS A 107 -14.30 3.11 -34.37
C HIS A 107 -14.89 3.36 -32.98
N GLN A 108 -14.38 2.75 -31.92
CA GLN A 108 -14.88 2.93 -30.55
C GLN A 108 -14.01 3.92 -29.78
N VAL A 109 -14.65 4.80 -29.02
CA VAL A 109 -14.00 5.75 -28.12
C VAL A 109 -14.48 5.45 -26.71
N VAL A 110 -13.55 5.45 -25.75
CA VAL A 110 -13.82 5.18 -24.35
C VAL A 110 -13.16 6.24 -23.46
N PRO A 111 -13.73 6.51 -22.27
CA PRO A 111 -13.06 7.33 -21.26
C PRO A 111 -11.66 6.81 -20.94
N GLY A 112 -10.70 7.72 -20.88
CA GLY A 112 -9.29 7.46 -20.65
C GLY A 112 -8.47 7.23 -21.92
N MET A 113 -9.06 7.22 -23.11
CA MET A 113 -8.32 7.15 -24.38
C MET A 113 -7.58 8.46 -24.67
N LYS A 114 -6.43 8.40 -25.35
CA LYS A 114 -5.73 9.61 -25.84
C LYS A 114 -6.50 10.24 -26.98
N MET A 115 -6.55 11.58 -27.03
CA MET A 115 -7.23 12.30 -28.12
C MET A 115 -6.65 11.98 -29.50
N GLN A 116 -5.36 11.66 -29.60
CA GLN A 116 -4.74 11.22 -30.85
C GLN A 116 -5.36 9.94 -31.40
N ASP A 117 -5.72 8.99 -30.53
CA ASP A 117 -6.33 7.73 -30.95
C ASP A 117 -7.81 7.91 -31.27
N VAL A 118 -8.49 8.84 -30.61
CA VAL A 118 -9.85 9.29 -30.99
C VAL A 118 -9.85 9.86 -32.41
N PHE A 119 -8.86 10.70 -32.76
CA PHE A 119 -8.74 11.24 -34.11
C PHE A 119 -8.46 10.15 -35.16
N LYS A 120 -7.75 9.08 -34.80
CA LYS A 120 -7.58 7.92 -35.70
C LYS A 120 -8.87 7.12 -35.85
N ALA A 121 -9.67 7.02 -34.78
CA ALA A 121 -10.91 6.26 -34.76
C ALA A 121 -12.06 6.96 -35.51
N TRP A 122 -12.27 8.25 -35.27
CA TRP A 122 -13.42 9.02 -35.77
C TRP A 122 -13.05 10.11 -36.78
N GLY A 123 -11.76 10.39 -36.97
CA GLY A 123 -11.30 11.52 -37.78
C GLY A 123 -11.27 12.83 -37.00
N ARG A 124 -11.07 13.93 -37.73
CA ARG A 124 -11.04 15.28 -37.14
C ARG A 124 -12.44 15.68 -36.68
N PRO A 125 -12.57 16.36 -35.52
CA PRO A 125 -13.85 16.90 -35.08
C PRO A 125 -14.33 18.01 -36.01
N ASP A 126 -15.64 18.14 -36.16
CA ASP A 126 -16.29 19.20 -36.93
C ASP A 126 -16.23 20.54 -36.22
N SER A 127 -16.32 20.51 -34.88
CA SER A 127 -16.23 21.71 -34.04
C SER A 127 -15.51 21.41 -32.73
N VAL A 128 -14.75 22.39 -32.27
CA VAL A 128 -14.01 22.34 -30.99
C VAL A 128 -14.36 23.57 -30.19
N ASN A 129 -14.90 23.36 -28.99
CA ASN A 129 -15.25 24.43 -28.05
C ASN A 129 -14.55 24.18 -26.71
N GLY A 130 -13.35 24.73 -26.56
CA GLY A 130 -12.50 24.53 -25.38
C GLY A 130 -12.15 23.05 -25.19
N ARG A 131 -12.70 22.44 -24.13
CA ARG A 131 -12.52 21.01 -23.79
C ARG A 131 -13.44 20.08 -24.58
N GLN A 132 -14.44 20.62 -25.28
CA GLN A 132 -15.46 19.83 -25.97
C GLN A 132 -15.10 19.68 -27.45
N HIS A 133 -15.03 18.44 -27.92
CA HIS A 133 -14.86 18.08 -29.32
C HIS A 133 -16.15 17.46 -29.85
N VAL A 134 -16.63 17.94 -31.00
CA VAL A 134 -17.94 17.58 -31.57
C VAL A 134 -17.75 16.89 -32.91
N TRP A 135 -18.43 15.75 -33.09
CA TRP A 135 -18.56 15.07 -34.37
C TRP A 135 -20.02 14.96 -34.76
N TRP A 136 -20.33 15.34 -36.00
CA TRP A 136 -21.63 15.22 -36.61
C TRP A 136 -21.63 14.03 -37.56
N PHE A 137 -22.35 12.99 -37.18
CA PHE A 137 -22.55 11.83 -38.02
C PHE A 137 -23.97 11.90 -38.59
N GLY A 138 -24.10 12.33 -39.84
CA GLY A 138 -25.39 12.49 -40.51
C GLY A 138 -26.29 13.59 -39.91
N SER A 139 -27.60 13.52 -40.19
CA SER A 139 -28.51 14.67 -40.08
C SER A 139 -28.96 15.06 -38.68
N LEU A 140 -28.87 14.20 -37.65
CA LEU A 140 -29.43 14.51 -36.32
C LEU A 140 -28.67 13.93 -35.12
N LYS A 141 -27.49 13.33 -35.30
CA LYS A 141 -26.78 12.64 -34.20
C LYS A 141 -25.34 13.10 -34.08
N GLY A 142 -25.14 14.04 -33.14
CA GLY A 142 -23.81 14.49 -32.73
C GLY A 142 -23.26 13.61 -31.60
N SER A 143 -21.95 13.34 -31.64
CA SER A 143 -21.19 12.80 -30.50
C SER A 143 -20.29 13.89 -29.95
N TYR A 144 -20.30 14.03 -28.63
CA TYR A 144 -19.55 15.03 -27.88
C TYR A 144 -18.52 14.31 -27.03
N VAL A 145 -17.26 14.71 -27.13
CA VAL A 145 -16.16 14.17 -26.32
C VAL A 145 -15.55 15.31 -25.53
N TYR A 146 -15.47 15.13 -24.21
CA TYR A 146 -14.83 16.09 -23.32
C TYR A 146 -13.42 15.61 -23.03
N ALA A 147 -12.44 16.44 -23.34
CA ALA A 147 -11.04 16.14 -23.16
C ALA A 147 -10.42 16.99 -22.04
N GLU A 148 -9.62 16.35 -21.20
CA GLU A 148 -8.82 16.99 -20.16
C GLU A 148 -7.42 16.36 -20.15
N GLY A 149 -6.37 17.18 -20.09
CA GLY A 149 -4.98 16.69 -20.14
C GLY A 149 -4.62 15.93 -21.42
N GLY A 150 -5.36 16.10 -22.51
CA GLY A 150 -5.17 15.36 -23.77
C GLY A 150 -5.83 13.97 -23.79
N CYS A 151 -6.61 13.65 -22.77
CA CYS A 151 -7.31 12.38 -22.59
C CYS A 151 -8.83 12.60 -22.64
N VAL A 152 -9.57 11.59 -23.08
CA VAL A 152 -11.04 11.59 -22.98
C VAL A 152 -11.43 11.44 -21.52
N GLU A 153 -12.14 12.42 -20.98
CA GLU A 153 -12.73 12.35 -19.64
C GLU A 153 -14.11 11.70 -19.70
N SER A 154 -14.96 12.18 -20.61
CA SER A 154 -16.31 11.70 -20.78
C SER A 154 -16.78 11.88 -22.23
N MET A 155 -17.85 11.16 -22.60
CA MET A 155 -18.50 11.32 -23.89
C MET A 155 -20.02 11.32 -23.72
N SER A 156 -20.69 12.10 -24.57
CA SER A 156 -22.15 12.19 -24.63
C SER A 156 -22.62 12.00 -26.07
N GLY A 157 -23.76 11.34 -26.23
CA GLY A 157 -24.32 10.99 -27.53
C GLY A 157 -24.04 9.53 -27.93
N PRO A 158 -24.61 9.09 -29.06
CA PRO A 158 -24.69 7.68 -29.40
C PRO A 158 -23.37 7.08 -29.96
N GLY A 159 -22.25 7.79 -29.85
CA GLY A 159 -20.98 7.37 -30.44
C GLY A 159 -21.08 7.02 -31.92
N TYR A 160 -20.04 6.39 -32.45
CA TYR A 160 -20.00 5.91 -33.83
C TYR A 160 -19.36 4.52 -33.86
N ARG A 161 -19.83 3.61 -34.72
CA ARG A 161 -19.23 2.29 -34.95
C ARG A 161 -19.46 1.85 -36.38
N GLY A 162 -18.53 2.17 -37.28
CA GLY A 162 -18.55 1.69 -38.68
C GLY A 162 -19.89 1.92 -39.38
N GLY A 163 -20.41 3.15 -39.37
CA GLY A 163 -21.68 3.53 -39.97
C GLY A 163 -22.93 3.27 -39.11
N LYS A 164 -22.78 2.70 -37.91
CA LYS A 164 -23.88 2.46 -36.97
C LYS A 164 -23.66 3.21 -35.65
N PHE A 165 -24.72 3.81 -35.13
CA PHE A 165 -24.76 4.48 -33.83
C PHE A 165 -24.91 3.47 -32.69
N ILE A 166 -24.15 3.63 -31.61
CA ILE A 166 -24.27 2.86 -30.37
C ILE A 166 -25.26 3.59 -29.43
N ARG A 167 -26.40 2.98 -29.12
CA ARG A 167 -27.40 3.61 -28.24
C ARG A 167 -27.03 3.48 -26.77
#